data_AF-A0A8T6LIU0-F1
#
_entry.id   AF-A0A8T6LIU0-F1
#
_cell.length_a   1.000
_cell.length_b   1.000
_cell.length_c   1.000
_cell.angle_alpha   90.00
_cell.angle_beta   90.00
_cell.angle_gamma   90.00
#
_symmetry.space_group_name_H-M   'P 1'
#
loop_
_entity.id
_entity.type
_entity.pdbx_description
1 polymer ?
#
loop_
_entity_poly.entity_id
_entity_poly.type
_entity_poly.pdbx_seq_one_letter_code
_entity_poly.pdbx_strand_id
1 'polypeptide(L)'
;MFLALRDLLFARGRFLLMAVVIVMIALMMVLLTGLSSGLVDRNISGIRALPITHLAFEYDDKPTWSNSMVERAMWEGWADRPGVMTSTPLGNTMFNARTS
;
A
#
# COMPACT_ATOMS: atom_id res chain seq x y z
N MET A 1 9.92 -14.76 44.87
CA MET A 1 8.93 -13.69 44.59
C MET A 1 7.91 -14.20 43.56
N PHE A 2 6.94 -15.02 43.99
CA PHE A 2 5.97 -15.68 43.09
C PHE A 2 4.51 -15.40 43.49
N LEU A 3 4.26 -14.41 44.35
CA LEU A 3 2.90 -14.05 44.76
C LEU A 3 2.06 -13.53 43.58
N ALA A 4 2.65 -12.73 42.69
CA ALA A 4 1.94 -12.09 41.59
C ALA A 4 1.26 -13.09 40.62
N LEU A 5 1.93 -14.19 40.28
CA LEU A 5 1.36 -15.23 39.40
C LEU A 5 0.17 -15.92 40.07
N ARG A 6 0.28 -16.19 41.37
CA ARG A 6 -0.77 -16.88 42.15
C ARG A 6 -1.98 -15.97 42.40
N ASP A 7 -1.75 -14.67 42.54
CA ASP A 7 -2.80 -13.67 42.77
C ASP A 7 -3.59 -13.39 41.48
N LEU A 8 -2.91 -13.39 40.33
CA LEU A 8 -3.54 -13.36 38.99
C LEU A 8 -4.47 -14.57 38.78
N LEU A 9 -4.07 -15.74 39.30
CA LEU A 9 -4.82 -16.98 39.27
C LEU A 9 -5.96 -17.07 40.30
N PHE A 10 -6.04 -16.19 41.31
CA PHE A 10 -7.12 -16.18 42.32
C PHE A 10 -8.28 -15.28 41.89
N ALA A 11 -7.97 -14.17 41.20
CA ALA A 11 -8.94 -13.23 40.63
C ALA A 11 -9.36 -13.59 39.19
N ARG A 12 -9.56 -14.89 38.91
CA ARG A 12 -9.72 -15.47 37.56
C ARG A 12 -10.73 -14.77 36.68
N GLY A 13 -11.89 -14.38 37.21
CA GLY A 13 -12.97 -13.80 36.40
C GLY A 13 -12.58 -12.46 35.76
N ARG A 14 -12.15 -11.50 36.57
CA ARG A 14 -11.84 -10.13 36.11
C ARG A 14 -10.58 -10.07 35.23
N PHE A 15 -9.54 -10.83 35.59
CA PHE A 15 -8.29 -10.85 34.82
C PHE A 15 -8.44 -11.58 33.49
N LEU A 16 -9.20 -12.68 33.46
CA LEU A 16 -9.51 -13.36 32.20
C LEU A 16 -10.32 -12.43 31.28
N LEU A 17 -11.34 -11.75 31.81
CA LEU A 17 -12.14 -10.80 31.03
C LEU A 17 -11.27 -9.67 30.46
N MET A 18 -10.42 -9.05 31.28
CA MET A 18 -9.50 -7.99 30.82
C MET A 18 -8.51 -8.51 29.77
N ALA A 19 -7.90 -9.68 29.98
CA ALA A 19 -6.97 -10.26 29.02
C ALA A 19 -7.64 -10.56 27.68
N VAL A 20 -8.86 -11.11 27.69
CA VAL A 20 -9.64 -11.39 26.46
C VAL A 20 -9.94 -10.10 25.72
N VAL A 21 -10.36 -9.05 26.41
CA VAL A 21 -10.65 -7.75 25.77
C VAL A 21 -9.39 -7.17 25.13
N ILE A 22 -8.25 -7.21 25.83
CA ILE A 22 -6.96 -6.74 25.29
C ILE A 22 -6.58 -7.53 24.03
N VAL A 23 -6.72 -8.86 24.07
CA VAL A 23 -6.45 -9.72 22.90
C VAL A 23 -7.37 -9.39 21.73
N MET A 24 -8.67 -9.17 21.98
CA MET A 24 -9.61 -8.80 20.92
C MET A 24 -9.28 -7.45 20.29
N ILE A 25 -8.93 -6.45 21.09
CA ILE A 25 -8.52 -5.13 20.58
C ILE A 25 -7.24 -5.25 19.75
N ALA A 26 -6.24 -5.99 20.25
CA ALA A 26 -5.00 -6.23 19.52
C ALA A 26 -5.25 -6.95 18.19
N LEU A 27 -6.10 -7.99 18.20
CA LEU A 27 -6.47 -8.73 17.00
C LEU A 27 -7.20 -7.84 15.98
N MET A 28 -8.16 -7.02 16.42
CA MET A 28 -8.82 -6.04 15.55
C MET A 28 -7.82 -5.06 14.93
N MET A 29 -6.86 -4.56 15.72
CA MET A 29 -5.87 -3.62 15.23
C MET A 29 -4.97 -4.25 14.17
N VAL A 30 -4.49 -5.48 14.40
CA VAL A 30 -3.68 -6.23 13.43
C VAL A 30 -4.47 -6.49 12.15
N LEU A 31 -5.74 -6.92 12.25
CA LEU A 31 -6.58 -7.17 11.08
C LEU A 31 -6.83 -5.89 10.28
N LEU A 32 -7.14 -4.77 10.95
CA LEU A 32 -7.36 -3.49 10.30
C LEU A 32 -6.11 -3.02 9.55
N THR A 33 -4.94 -3.08 10.21
CA THR A 33 -3.67 -2.70 9.60
C THR A 33 -3.28 -3.65 8.47
N GLY A 34 -3.39 -4.96 8.68
CA GLY A 34 -3.01 -5.99 7.70
C GLY A 34 -3.94 -6.03 6.48
N LEU A 35 -5.24 -5.78 6.67
CA LEU A 35 -6.19 -5.67 5.56
C LEU A 35 -5.94 -4.41 4.76
N SER A 36 -5.71 -3.27 5.44
CA SER A 36 -5.41 -2.00 4.77
C SER A 36 -4.13 -2.11 3.92
N SER A 37 -3.04 -2.63 4.48
CA SER A 37 -1.80 -2.82 3.74
C SER A 37 -1.94 -3.86 2.63
N GLY A 38 -2.56 -5.02 2.91
CA GLY A 38 -2.73 -6.10 1.94
C GLY A 38 -3.70 -5.76 0.79
N LEU A 39 -4.65 -4.86 1.01
CA LEU A 39 -5.54 -4.37 -0.06
C LEU A 39 -4.82 -3.34 -0.93
N VAL A 40 -4.05 -2.44 -0.32
CA VAL A 40 -3.22 -1.47 -1.04
C VAL A 40 -2.20 -2.20 -1.91
N ASP A 41 -1.44 -3.16 -1.35
CA ASP A 41 -0.45 -3.92 -2.10
C ASP A 41 -1.05 -4.68 -3.29
N ARG A 42 -2.26 -5.25 -3.13
CA ARG A 42 -2.97 -5.90 -4.25
C ARG A 42 -3.46 -4.89 -5.29
N ASN A 43 -3.90 -3.70 -4.87
CA ASN A 43 -4.38 -2.66 -5.77
C ASN A 43 -3.24 -2.10 -6.66
N ILE A 44 -2.04 -1.92 -6.11
CA ILE A 44 -0.88 -1.38 -6.85
C ILE A 44 0.08 -2.44 -7.39
N SER A 45 -0.23 -3.73 -7.19
CA SER A 45 0.64 -4.86 -7.56
C SER A 45 1.08 -4.81 -9.03
N GLY A 46 0.17 -4.44 -9.94
CA GLY A 46 0.48 -4.30 -11.37
C GLY A 46 1.51 -3.20 -11.66
N ILE A 47 1.45 -2.08 -10.96
CA ILE A 47 2.42 -0.97 -11.13
C ILE A 47 3.74 -1.33 -10.45
N ARG A 48 3.69 -1.96 -9.27
CA ARG A 48 4.88 -2.34 -8.50
C ARG A 48 5.68 -3.47 -9.15
N ALA A 49 5.03 -4.32 -9.93
CA ALA A 49 5.67 -5.38 -10.70
C ALA A 49 6.35 -4.87 -11.99
N LEU A 50 6.10 -3.62 -12.40
CA LEU A 50 6.79 -3.04 -13.55
C LEU A 50 8.29 -2.83 -13.21
N PRO A 51 9.21 -3.15 -14.12
CA PRO A 51 10.65 -2.92 -13.94
C PRO A 51 10.98 -1.43 -14.16
N ILE A 52 10.33 -0.55 -13.39
CA ILE A 52 10.51 0.90 -13.45
C ILE A 52 11.21 1.39 -12.18
N THR A 53 12.18 2.27 -12.33
CA THR A 53 12.90 2.88 -11.21
C THR A 53 12.40 4.28 -10.90
N HIS A 54 11.93 4.99 -11.92
CA HIS A 54 11.46 6.37 -11.82
C HIS A 54 10.21 6.56 -12.68
N LEU A 55 9.31 7.43 -12.20
CA LEU A 55 8.11 7.87 -12.90
C LEU A 55 8.19 9.38 -13.05
N ALA A 56 8.08 9.85 -14.29
CA ALA A 56 8.05 11.27 -14.62
C ALA A 56 6.62 11.66 -15.00
N PHE A 57 6.16 12.79 -14.48
CA PHE A 57 4.86 13.38 -14.79
C PHE A 57 5.06 14.72 -15.50
N GLU A 58 4.02 15.17 -16.19
CA GLU A 58 3.93 16.55 -16.65
C GLU A 58 4.06 17.50 -15.46
N TYR A 59 4.75 18.62 -15.66
CA TYR A 59 4.93 19.62 -14.62
C TYR A 59 3.63 20.39 -14.40
N ASP A 60 3.02 20.21 -13.24
CA ASP A 60 1.85 20.94 -12.77
C ASP A 60 1.96 21.18 -11.25
N ASP A 61 1.16 22.08 -10.70
CA ASP A 61 1.14 22.38 -9.26
C ASP A 61 0.68 21.16 -8.43
N LYS A 62 -0.13 20.26 -9.02
CA LYS A 62 -0.61 19.01 -8.41
C LYS A 62 -0.68 17.88 -9.45
N PRO A 63 0.47 17.30 -9.84
CA PRO A 63 0.51 16.31 -10.91
C PRO A 63 -0.34 15.10 -10.52
N THR A 64 -1.32 14.78 -11.35
CA THR A 64 -2.25 13.67 -11.14
C THR A 64 -2.08 12.66 -12.26
N TRP A 65 -2.06 11.36 -11.91
CA TRP A 65 -1.89 10.26 -12.87
C TRP A 65 -2.88 10.32 -14.04
N SER A 66 -4.12 10.71 -13.77
CA SER A 66 -5.21 10.74 -14.77
C SER A 66 -5.14 11.92 -15.75
N ASN A 67 -4.39 12.97 -15.45
CA ASN A 67 -4.38 14.22 -16.22
C ASN A 67 -3.00 14.61 -16.76
N SER A 68 -1.97 13.80 -16.51
CA SER A 68 -0.62 14.06 -17.01
C SER A 68 -0.51 13.60 -18.46
N MET A 69 -0.22 14.51 -19.38
CA MET A 69 0.00 14.20 -20.80
C MET A 69 1.44 14.52 -21.19
N VAL A 70 2.28 13.48 -21.21
CA VAL A 70 3.68 13.62 -21.63
C VAL A 70 3.76 13.49 -23.14
N GLU A 71 4.13 14.58 -23.82
CA GLU A 71 4.28 14.59 -25.27
C GLU A 71 5.51 13.80 -25.73
N ARG A 72 5.48 13.31 -26.97
CA ARG A 72 6.53 12.47 -27.56
C ARG A 72 7.93 13.07 -27.42
N ALA A 73 8.06 14.35 -27.76
CA ALA A 73 9.35 15.05 -27.73
C ALA A 73 9.96 15.10 -26.32
N MET A 74 9.15 15.06 -25.26
CA MET A 74 9.62 15.13 -23.88
C MET A 74 10.29 13.81 -23.46
N TRP A 75 9.60 12.68 -23.63
CA TRP A 75 10.13 11.39 -23.16
C TRP A 75 11.25 10.85 -24.06
N GLU A 76 11.25 11.18 -25.36
CA GLU A 76 12.38 10.90 -26.26
C GLU A 76 13.61 11.72 -25.85
N GLY A 77 13.45 13.01 -25.51
CA GLY A 77 14.54 13.82 -24.98
C GLY A 77 15.08 13.38 -23.62
N TRP A 78 14.29 12.65 -22.83
CA TRP A 78 14.78 12.03 -21.59
C TRP A 78 15.61 10.79 -21.84
N ALA A 79 15.39 10.06 -22.93
CA ALA A 79 16.22 8.91 -23.29
C ALA A 79 17.69 9.30 -23.52
N ASP A 80 17.92 10.53 -24.01
CA ASP A 80 19.27 11.06 -24.27
C ASP A 80 19.97 11.61 -23.01
N ARG A 81 19.30 11.62 -21.84
CA ARG A 81 19.90 12.11 -20.59
C ARG A 81 20.89 11.08 -20.03
N PRO A 82 22.07 11.49 -19.54
CA PRO A 82 23.02 10.58 -18.92
C PRO A 82 22.42 9.91 -17.68
N GLY A 83 22.50 8.57 -17.64
CA GLY A 83 21.95 7.74 -16.55
C GLY A 83 20.55 7.15 -16.83
N VAL A 84 19.90 7.52 -17.93
CA VAL A 84 18.62 6.92 -18.34
C VAL A 84 18.90 5.66 -19.18
N MET A 85 18.49 4.49 -18.69
CA MET A 85 18.64 3.23 -19.42
C MET A 85 17.53 2.99 -20.45
N THR A 86 16.30 3.36 -20.10
CA THR A 86 15.14 3.24 -20.97
C THR A 86 14.12 4.30 -20.60
N SER A 87 13.49 4.90 -21.61
CA SER A 87 12.38 5.84 -21.46
C SER A 87 11.23 5.29 -22.30
N THR A 88 10.14 4.93 -21.64
CA THR A 88 8.97 4.33 -22.29
C THR A 88 7.72 5.05 -21.81
N PRO A 89 6.83 5.50 -22.73
CA PRO A 89 5.57 6.12 -22.32
C PRO A 89 4.66 5.09 -21.67
N LEU A 90 4.01 5.47 -20.58
CA LEU A 90 3.04 4.64 -19.86
C LEU A 90 1.67 5.31 -19.93
N GLY A 91 0.70 4.60 -20.50
CA GLY A 91 -0.71 5.01 -20.52
C GLY A 91 -1.60 3.92 -19.92
N ASN A 92 -2.62 4.32 -19.17
CA ASN A 92 -3.63 3.41 -18.63
C ASN A 92 -4.97 3.64 -19.32
N THR A 93 -5.55 2.58 -19.88
CA THR A 93 -6.93 2.59 -20.40
C THR A 93 -7.77 1.64 -19.55
N MET A 94 -8.81 2.15 -18.90
CA MET A 94 -9.75 1.33 -18.14
C MET A 94 -10.99 1.07 -18.99
N PHE A 95 -11.35 -0.19 -19.18
CA PHE A 95 -12.61 -0.58 -19.80
C PHE A 95 -13.36 -1.52 -18.87
N ASN A 96 -14.68 -1.36 -18.78
CA ASN A 96 -15.54 -2.26 -18.01
C ASN A 96 -16.09 -3.34 -18.95
N ALA A 97 -15.64 -4.58 -18.78
CA ALA A 97 -16.22 -5.73 -19.47
C ALA A 97 -17.52 -6.15 -18.76
N ARG A 98 -18.63 -6.19 -19.51
CA ARG A 98 -19.87 -6.82 -19.04
C ARG A 98 -19.93 -8.21 -19.67
N THR A 99 -19.73 -9.25 -18.87
CA THR A 99 -20.12 -10.61 -19.25
C THR A 99 -21.63 -10.72 -19.07
N SER A 100 -22.35 -10.85 -20.19
CA SER A 100 -23.79 -11.15 -20.21
C SER A 100 -24.09 -12.51 -19.60
#